data_AF-A0A0G1DRR5-F1
#
_entry.id   AF-A0A0G1DRR5-F1
#
_cell.length_a   1.000
_cell.length_b   1.000
_cell.length_c   1.000
_cell.angle_alpha   90.00
_cell.angle_beta   90.00
_cell.angle_gamma   90.00
#
_symmetry.space_group_name_H-M   'P 1'
#
loop_
_entity.id
_entity.type
_entity.pdbx_description
1 polymer ?
#
loop_
_entity_poly.entity_id
_entity_poly.type
_entity_poly.pdbx_seq_one_letter_code
_entity_poly.pdbx_strand_id
1 'polypeptide(L)' 'MQNETKKCQNCKKDFTIETEDFNFYEKIKVPPPTFCPECRNQRRMSWRGERPLYKRPCSLCSQNRFYNNIPSY' A
#
# COMPACT_ATOMS: atom_id res chain seq x y z
N MET A 1 -6.46 -9.81 -23.95
CA MET A 1 -7.35 -9.99 -22.78
C MET A 1 -8.32 -8.82 -22.75
N GLN A 2 -9.54 -8.99 -22.23
CA GLN A 2 -10.51 -7.89 -22.05
C GLN A 2 -10.52 -7.50 -20.56
N ASN A 3 -11.04 -6.30 -20.22
CA ASN A 3 -11.19 -5.89 -18.84
C ASN A 3 -12.12 -6.86 -18.09
N GLU A 4 -11.71 -7.34 -16.92
CA GLU A 4 -12.50 -8.26 -16.10
C GLU A 4 -13.05 -7.54 -14.87
N THR A 5 -14.37 -7.61 -14.68
CA THR A 5 -15.02 -7.12 -13.46
C THR A 5 -15.11 -8.24 -12.43
N LYS A 6 -14.49 -8.07 -11.26
CA LYS A 6 -14.51 -9.04 -10.16
C LYS A 6 -15.17 -8.47 -8.91
N LYS A 7 -15.74 -9.35 -8.10
CA LYS A 7 -16.29 -9.00 -6.78
C LYS A 7 -15.24 -9.13 -5.70
N CYS A 8 -15.04 -8.06 -4.93
CA CYS A 8 -14.13 -8.08 -3.79
C CYS A 8 -14.63 -9.02 -2.69
N GLN A 9 -13.78 -9.93 -2.22
CA GLN A 9 -14.16 -10.88 -1.16
C GLN A 9 -14.50 -10.21 0.19
N ASN A 10 -13.94 -9.03 0.49
CA ASN A 10 -14.15 -8.34 1.77
C ASN A 10 -15.36 -7.39 1.73
N CYS A 11 -15.32 -6.37 0.87
CA CYS A 11 -16.36 -5.34 0.83
C CYS A 11 -17.52 -5.67 -0.13
N LYS A 12 -17.44 -6.78 -0.87
CA LYS A 12 -18.45 -7.24 -1.85
C LYS A 12 -18.74 -6.26 -2.99
N LYS A 13 -17.94 -5.20 -3.13
CA LYS A 13 -18.02 -4.23 -4.22
C LYS A 13 -17.34 -4.79 -5.47
N ASP A 14 -17.89 -4.44 -6.62
CA ASP A 14 -17.29 -4.74 -7.92
C ASP A 14 -16.06 -3.85 -8.15
N PHE A 15 -15.02 -4.42 -8.74
CA PHE A 15 -13.84 -3.70 -9.20
C PHE A 15 -13.35 -4.29 -10.52
N THR A 16 -12.81 -3.43 -11.38
CA THR A 16 -12.28 -3.82 -12.69
C THR A 16 -10.77 -4.08 -12.58
N ILE A 17 -10.31 -5.12 -13.26
CA ILE A 17 -8.89 -5.39 -13.50
C ILE A 17 -8.63 -5.10 -14.97
N GLU A 18 -7.70 -4.20 -15.23
CA GLU A 18 -7.34 -3.79 -16.59
C GLU A 18 -6.42 -4.82 -17.24
N THR A 19 -6.36 -4.81 -18.57
CA THR A 19 -5.51 -5.74 -19.34
C THR A 19 -4.03 -5.59 -19.01
N GLU A 20 -3.60 -4.36 -18.73
CA GLU A 20 -2.23 -4.03 -18.34
C GLU A 20 -1.87 -4.63 -16.96
N ASP A 21 -2.83 -4.67 -16.03
CA ASP A 21 -2.65 -5.29 -14.73
C ASP A 21 -2.37 -6.80 -14.86
N PHE A 22 -3.05 -7.49 -15.78
CA PHE A 22 -2.80 -8.92 -16.02
C PHE A 22 -1.38 -9.18 -16.51
N ASN A 23 -0.89 -8.36 -17.45
CA ASN A 23 0.49 -8.45 -17.94
C ASN A 23 1.49 -8.19 -16.80
N PHE A 24 1.18 -7.28 -15.89
CA PHE A 24 2.02 -7.02 -14.72
C PHE A 24 2.05 -8.23 -13.77
N TYR A 25 0.89 -8.78 -13.42
CA TYR A 25 0.79 -9.95 -12.54
C TYR A 25 1.49 -11.19 -13.12
N GLU A 26 1.40 -11.42 -14.44
CA GLU A 26 2.11 -12.50 -15.13
C GLU A 26 3.63 -12.34 -15.07
N LYS A 27 4.14 -11.12 -15.32
CA LYS A 27 5.58 -10.82 -15.24
C LYS A 27 6.18 -11.12 -13.87
N ILE A 28 5.45 -10.81 -12.80
CA ILE A 28 5.88 -11.06 -11.42
C ILE A 28 5.46 -12.44 -10.90
N LYS A 29 4.86 -13.29 -11.75
CA LYS A 29 4.41 -14.66 -11.45
C LYS A 29 3.47 -14.74 -10.24
N VAL A 30 2.53 -13.79 -10.10
CA VAL A 30 1.51 -13.81 -9.06
C VAL A 30 0.11 -13.90 -9.65
N PRO A 31 -0.85 -14.54 -8.97
CA PRO A 31 -2.23 -14.55 -9.43
C PRO A 31 -2.88 -13.16 -9.30
N PRO A 32 -3.92 -12.88 -10.11
CA PRO A 32 -4.66 -11.63 -10.01
C PRO A 32 -5.36 -11.47 -8.64
N PRO A 33 -5.58 -10.23 -8.19
CA PRO A 33 -6.09 -9.95 -6.85
C PRO A 33 -7.56 -10.36 -6.67
N THR A 34 -7.89 -10.90 -5.50
CA THR A 34 -9.27 -11.19 -5.04
C THR A 34 -9.88 -10.05 -4.21
N PHE A 35 -9.04 -9.08 -3.80
CA PHE A 35 -9.44 -7.92 -3.01
C PHE A 35 -9.30 -6.66 -3.84
N CYS A 36 -10.27 -5.75 -3.72
CA CYS A 36 -10.21 -4.45 -4.38
C CYS A 36 -9.00 -3.62 -3.88
N PRO A 37 -8.55 -2.62 -4.65
CA PRO A 37 -7.42 -1.77 -4.29
C PRO A 37 -7.51 -1.19 -2.88
N GLU A 38 -8.72 -0.77 -2.48
CA GLU A 38 -8.99 -0.17 -1.17
C GLU A 38 -8.82 -1.19 -0.03
N CYS A 39 -9.41 -2.38 -0.14
CA CYS A 39 -9.22 -3.43 0.89
C CYS A 39 -7.77 -3.91 0.97
N ARG A 40 -7.04 -3.94 -0.15
CA ARG A 40 -5.59 -4.21 -0.14
C ARG A 40 -4.82 -3.10 0.57
N ASN A 41 -5.22 -1.85 0.39
CA ASN A 41 -4.60 -0.70 1.06
C ASN A 41 -4.84 -0.74 2.57
N GLN A 42 -6.08 -0.99 3.00
CA GLN A 42 -6.43 -1.13 4.42
C GLN A 42 -5.59 -2.21 5.11
N ARG A 43 -5.43 -3.37 4.47
CA ARG A 43 -4.54 -4.43 4.98
C ARG A 43 -3.09 -3.96 5.06
N ARG A 44 -2.56 -3.31 4.02
CA ARG A 44 -1.19 -2.76 4.08
C ARG A 44 -1.02 -1.78 5.24
N MET A 45 -2.02 -0.94 5.49
CA MET A 45 -2.01 0.00 6.60
C MET A 45 -2.13 -0.69 7.96
N SER A 46 -2.88 -1.79 8.08
CA SER A 46 -2.99 -2.53 9.34
C SER A 46 -1.67 -3.14 9.79
N TRP A 47 -0.81 -3.54 8.84
CA TRP A 47 0.54 -4.07 9.13
C TRP A 47 1.60 -2.99 9.34
N ARG A 48 1.35 -1.74 8.94
CA ARG A 48 2.34 -0.65 8.99
C ARG A 48 2.70 -0.22 10.42
N GLY A 49 1.81 -0.49 11.37
CA GLY A 49 1.97 -0.08 12.77
C GLY A 49 1.97 1.44 12.96
N GLU A 50 2.07 1.86 14.22
CA GLU A 50 2.25 3.26 14.58
C GLU A 50 3.65 3.73 14.19
N ARG A 51 3.75 4.95 13.65
CA ARG A 51 5.04 5.60 13.38
C ARG A 51 5.35 6.56 14.52
N PRO A 52 6.19 6.16 15.51
CA PRO A 52 6.53 7.06 16.60
C PRO A 52 7.29 8.27 16.06
N LEU A 53 6.87 9.45 16.51
CA LEU A 53 7.57 10.70 16.24
C LEU A 53 8.60 10.95 17.33
N TYR A 54 9.84 11.17 16.93
CA TYR A 54 10.93 11.47 17.86
C TYR A 54 11.27 12.95 17.81
N LYS A 55 11.40 13.58 18.99
CA LYS A 55 11.96 14.92 19.09
C LYS A 55 13.46 14.84 18.83
N ARG A 56 13.94 15.51 17.78
CA ARG A 56 15.38 15.67 17.50
C ARG A 56 15.66 17.08 16.99
N PRO A 57 16.87 17.61 17.20
CA PRO A 57 17.29 18.85 16.56
C PRO A 57 17.37 18.66 15.04
N CYS A 58 16.87 19.63 14.29
CA CYS A 58 16.98 19.67 12.83
C CYS A 58 18.45 19.84 12.41
N SER A 59 18.97 18.99 11.53
CA SER A 59 20.35 19.11 11.03
C SER A 59 20.65 20.42 10.29
N LEU A 60 19.62 21.12 9.79
CA LEU A 60 19.79 22.36 9.02
C LEU A 60 19.69 23.62 9.88
N CYS A 61 18.81 23.64 10.89
CA CYS A 61 18.54 24.85 11.68
C CYS A 61 18.69 24.67 13.19
N SER A 62 19.08 23.49 13.66
CA SER A 62 19.28 23.12 15.07
C SER A 62 18.07 23.31 15.99
N GLN A 63 16.89 23.57 15.44
CA GLN A 63 15.65 23.67 16.21
C GLN A 63 15.03 22.29 16.45
N ASN A 64 14.45 22.10 17.64
CA ASN A 64 13.75 20.87 18.00
C ASN A 64 12.48 20.72 17.17
N ARG A 65 12.40 19.65 16.38
CA ARG A 65 11.17 19.25 15.68
C ARG A 65 10.89 17.77 15.88
N PHE A 66 9.66 17.38 15.58
CA PHE A 66 9.24 15.99 15.54
C PHE A 66 9.52 15.40 14.17
N TYR A 67 10.26 14.30 14.12
CA TYR A 67 10.60 13.59 12.89
C TYR A 67 10.15 12.14 12.96
N ASN A 68 9.66 11.62 11.83
CA ASN A 68 9.49 10.19 11.62
C ASN A 68 10.88 9.59 11.36
N ASN A 69 11.51 8.98 12.36
CA ASN A 69 12.73 8.21 12.13
C ASN A 69 12.35 6.76 11.83
N ILE A 70 12.67 6.29 10.63
CA ILE A 70 12.95 4.86 10.42
C ILE A 70 14.38 4.68 10.95
N PRO A 71 14.65 3.77 11.90
CA PRO A 71 16.02 3.50 12.32
C PRO A 71 16.84 3.13 11.07
N SER A 72 17.81 3.96 10.72
CA SER A 72 18.85 3.60 9.75
C SER A 72 19.73 2.59 10.45
N TYR A 73 19.41 1.30 10.28
CA TYR A 73 20.37 0.23 10.50
C TYR A 73 21.44 0.29 9.40
#